data_AF-A0A1I7IQX3-F1
#
_entry.id   AF-A0A1I7IQX3-F1
#
_cell.length_a   1.000
_cell.length_b   1.000
_cell.length_c   1.000
_cell.angle_alpha   90.00
_cell.angle_beta   90.00
_cell.angle_gamma   90.00
#
_symmetry.space_group_name_H-M   'P 1'
#
loop_
_entity.id
_entity.type
_entity.pdbx_description
1 polymer ?
#
loop_
_entity_poly.entity_id
_entity_poly.type
_entity_poly.pdbx_seq_one_letter_code
_entity_poly.pdbx_strand_id
1 'polypeptide(L)'
;MQIAVFPAPARSDLTALLLGAGAGVTVGAALWILGVVQPSSLILGGAYAGCGGLAVRFLQRKAGAMPAAGLPPSASLGPPTGTAPSVGPVAGTGPVPAAAEAAGTLAQLDPFFSVTEQHLRSIVTQTETAAADIIAALQSLDAAQSRSAACVTRTRGRMVGLAGDSEAALHGLAERLNAYLLDRLEGTRGELAAIGGVGEQMHSLDTLTAGLEKIGTATRMLALNANIEASRAGSHGAGFQVIARELQALAQGSQEAIAEARRRVATVQQTVDDVVVAVRGTERTRAEEARIRTMMSDLDGIVGDTTRAITGMAETEFGEIEALSGRVGDQVLTVFGQIQFQDVVRQQIEAVGESVRMLHGLLADLRSTLDGSGPSVQIDPDRLLQAVRARYVTQVQRQTDASTVGAAFTAPEAPMIELF
;
A
#
# COMPACT_ATOMS: atom_id res chain seq x y z
N MET A 1 -2.67 -48.07 -40.09
CA MET A 1 -3.91 -47.49 -39.53
C MET A 1 -3.89 -47.73 -38.03
N GLN A 2 -3.29 -46.81 -37.27
CA GLN A 2 -3.34 -46.78 -35.80
C GLN A 2 -3.77 -45.36 -35.42
N ILE A 3 -4.95 -45.27 -34.82
CA ILE A 3 -5.56 -44.01 -34.37
C ILE A 3 -5.05 -43.79 -32.94
N ALA A 4 -4.24 -42.74 -32.74
CA ALA A 4 -3.83 -42.28 -31.43
C ALA A 4 -5.00 -41.56 -30.75
N VAL A 5 -5.50 -42.16 -29.67
CA VAL A 5 -6.51 -41.59 -28.79
C VAL A 5 -5.86 -40.52 -27.91
N PHE A 6 -6.29 -39.27 -28.02
CA PHE A 6 -5.97 -38.20 -27.08
C PHE A 6 -6.79 -38.36 -25.79
N PRO A 7 -6.20 -38.26 -24.58
CA PRO A 7 -6.98 -38.18 -23.36
C PRO A 7 -7.54 -36.76 -23.16
N ALA A 8 -8.81 -36.66 -22.79
CA ALA A 8 -9.49 -35.42 -22.42
C ALA A 8 -8.94 -34.84 -21.10
N PRO A 9 -8.87 -33.52 -20.92
CA PRO A 9 -8.38 -32.90 -19.68
C PRO A 9 -9.37 -33.08 -18.51
N ALA A 10 -8.83 -33.30 -17.32
CA ALA A 10 -9.58 -33.54 -16.09
C ALA A 10 -10.34 -32.28 -15.60
N ARG A 11 -11.61 -32.46 -15.21
CA ARG A 11 -12.54 -31.41 -14.75
C ARG A 11 -12.13 -30.68 -13.46
N SER A 12 -11.11 -31.13 -12.74
CA SER A 12 -10.63 -30.56 -11.46
C SER A 12 -9.90 -29.22 -11.60
N ASP A 13 -9.35 -28.93 -12.78
CA ASP A 13 -8.42 -27.80 -12.95
C ASP A 13 -9.13 -26.51 -13.39
N LEU A 14 -10.36 -26.64 -13.91
CA LEU A 14 -11.21 -25.53 -14.35
C LEU A 14 -11.98 -24.92 -13.17
N THR A 15 -12.31 -25.73 -12.16
CA THR A 15 -12.97 -25.27 -10.92
C THR A 15 -12.02 -24.48 -10.03
N ALA A 16 -10.74 -24.86 -9.94
CA ALA A 16 -9.73 -24.10 -9.18
C ALA A 16 -9.46 -22.71 -9.77
N LEU A 17 -9.47 -22.59 -11.10
CA LEU A 17 -9.27 -21.31 -11.80
C LEU A 17 -10.47 -20.37 -11.65
N LEU A 18 -11.69 -20.93 -11.65
CA LEU A 18 -12.92 -20.17 -11.44
C LEU A 18 -13.10 -19.74 -9.97
N LEU A 19 -12.65 -20.55 -9.00
CA LEU A 19 -12.66 -20.19 -7.58
C LEU A 19 -11.69 -19.04 -7.25
N GLY A 20 -10.51 -19.02 -7.88
CA GLY A 20 -9.54 -17.93 -7.73
C GLY A 20 -10.01 -16.61 -8.34
N ALA A 21 -10.68 -16.67 -9.51
CA ALA A 21 -11.26 -15.49 -10.15
C ALA A 21 -12.46 -14.93 -9.35
N GLY A 22 -13.29 -15.81 -8.75
CA GLY A 22 -14.42 -15.41 -7.93
C GLY A 22 -14.02 -14.66 -6.64
N ALA A 23 -12.95 -15.09 -5.98
CA ALA A 23 -12.47 -14.45 -4.74
C ALA A 23 -11.85 -13.06 -4.98
N GLY A 24 -11.23 -12.83 -6.13
CA GLY A 24 -10.68 -11.50 -6.48
C GLY A 24 -11.77 -10.46 -6.75
N VAL A 25 -12.88 -10.87 -7.35
CA VAL A 25 -14.00 -9.97 -7.69
C VAL A 25 -14.78 -9.56 -6.43
N THR A 26 -14.95 -10.45 -5.44
CA THR A 26 -15.68 -10.14 -4.20
C THR A 26 -14.91 -9.18 -3.29
N VAL A 27 -13.58 -9.32 -3.19
CA VAL A 27 -12.72 -8.39 -2.44
C VAL A 27 -12.67 -7.02 -3.11
N GLY A 28 -12.60 -6.98 -4.44
CA GLY A 28 -12.63 -5.73 -5.21
C GLY A 28 -13.97 -4.98 -5.09
N ALA A 29 -15.09 -5.70 -5.11
CA ALA A 29 -16.42 -5.11 -4.95
C ALA A 29 -16.65 -4.53 -3.53
N ALA A 30 -16.14 -5.19 -2.49
CA ALA A 30 -16.24 -4.70 -1.12
C ALA A 30 -15.48 -3.38 -0.89
N LEU A 31 -14.28 -3.23 -1.49
CA LEU A 31 -13.47 -2.01 -1.39
C LEU A 31 -14.06 -0.84 -2.19
N TRP A 32 -14.79 -1.10 -3.27
CA TRP A 32 -15.50 -0.08 -4.04
C TRP A 32 -16.73 0.45 -3.29
N ILE A 33 -17.50 -0.43 -2.65
CA ILE A 33 -18.67 -0.04 -1.82
C ILE A 33 -18.24 0.83 -0.62
N LEU A 34 -17.02 0.63 -0.12
CA LEU A 34 -16.42 1.43 0.97
C LEU A 34 -15.79 2.76 0.49
N GLY A 35 -15.82 3.07 -0.82
CA GLY A 35 -15.36 4.35 -1.38
C GLY A 35 -13.83 4.55 -1.38
N VAL A 36 -13.06 3.50 -1.11
CA VAL A 36 -11.59 3.57 -0.93
C VAL A 36 -10.84 3.56 -2.27
N VAL A 37 -11.48 3.12 -3.37
CA VAL A 37 -10.80 2.83 -4.64
C VAL A 37 -11.62 3.28 -5.86
N GLN A 38 -10.99 3.96 -6.81
CA GLN A 38 -11.60 4.35 -8.09
C GLN A 38 -11.82 3.14 -9.03
N PRO A 39 -12.87 3.14 -9.89
CA PRO A 39 -13.25 1.99 -10.71
C PRO A 39 -12.19 1.57 -11.74
N SER A 40 -11.29 2.47 -12.14
CA SER A 40 -10.19 2.19 -13.08
C SER A 40 -9.16 1.19 -12.52
N SER A 41 -8.90 1.20 -11.21
CA SER A 41 -7.95 0.29 -10.55
C SER A 41 -8.43 -1.17 -10.48
N LEU A 42 -9.74 -1.42 -10.55
CA LEU A 42 -10.30 -2.78 -10.54
C LEU A 42 -10.06 -3.54 -11.85
N ILE A 43 -10.00 -2.82 -12.98
CA ILE A 43 -9.74 -3.40 -14.30
C ILE A 43 -8.28 -3.84 -14.40
N LEU A 44 -7.33 -3.07 -13.83
CA LEU A 44 -5.92 -3.47 -13.77
C LEU A 44 -5.71 -4.68 -12.84
N GLY A 45 -6.35 -4.73 -11.68
CA GLY A 45 -6.19 -5.86 -10.74
C GLY A 45 -6.64 -7.20 -11.34
N GLY A 46 -7.76 -7.21 -12.07
CA GLY A 46 -8.23 -8.39 -12.79
C GLY A 46 -7.30 -8.82 -13.94
N ALA A 47 -6.72 -7.86 -14.67
CA ALA A 47 -5.75 -8.14 -15.73
C ALA A 47 -4.43 -8.71 -15.18
N TYR A 48 -3.92 -8.19 -14.05
CA TYR A 48 -2.70 -8.69 -13.42
C TYR A 48 -2.82 -10.13 -12.91
N ALA A 49 -3.95 -10.49 -12.29
CA ALA A 49 -4.18 -11.86 -11.82
C ALA A 49 -4.33 -12.87 -12.97
N GLY A 50 -4.98 -12.46 -14.07
CA GLY A 50 -5.11 -13.27 -15.29
C GLY A 50 -3.79 -13.47 -16.03
N CYS A 51 -2.97 -12.42 -16.14
CA CYS A 51 -1.67 -12.48 -16.80
C CYS A 51 -0.62 -13.25 -15.97
N GLY A 52 -0.62 -13.11 -14.64
CA GLY A 52 0.27 -13.88 -13.75
C GLY A 52 0.04 -15.39 -13.82
N GLY A 53 -1.23 -15.81 -13.84
CA GLY A 53 -1.60 -17.22 -13.98
C GLY A 53 -1.22 -17.82 -15.35
N LEU A 54 -1.30 -17.04 -16.42
CA LEU A 54 -0.89 -17.45 -17.77
C LEU A 54 0.64 -17.48 -17.93
N ALA A 55 1.36 -16.53 -17.34
CA ALA A 55 2.83 -16.47 -17.40
C ALA A 55 3.50 -17.63 -16.64
N VAL A 56 3.00 -17.97 -15.45
CA VAL A 56 3.49 -19.13 -14.67
C VAL A 56 3.20 -20.44 -15.42
N ARG A 57 2.03 -20.57 -16.07
CA ARG A 57 1.69 -21.74 -16.90
C ARG A 57 2.54 -21.84 -18.16
N PHE A 58 2.87 -20.71 -18.79
CA PHE A 58 3.74 -20.67 -19.97
C PHE A 58 5.18 -21.05 -19.61
N LEU A 59 5.68 -20.58 -18.47
CA LEU A 59 7.00 -20.96 -17.94
C LEU A 59 7.05 -22.44 -17.53
N GLN A 60 6.00 -22.99 -16.90
CA GLN A 60 5.95 -24.41 -16.56
C GLN A 60 5.81 -25.34 -17.78
N ARG A 61 5.05 -24.94 -18.82
CA ARG A 61 4.98 -25.71 -20.08
C ARG A 61 6.29 -25.70 -20.85
N LYS A 62 7.06 -24.60 -20.81
CA LYS A 62 8.37 -24.49 -21.48
C LYS A 62 9.49 -25.20 -20.71
N ALA A 63 9.39 -25.26 -19.38
CA ALA A 63 10.32 -26.01 -18.53
C ALA A 63 10.18 -27.54 -18.67
N GLY A 64 9.02 -28.04 -19.10
CA GLY A 64 8.78 -29.48 -19.33
C GLY A 64 9.15 -30.02 -20.72
N ALA A 65 9.58 -29.15 -21.65
CA ALA A 65 9.93 -29.57 -23.02
C ALA A 65 10.96 -28.63 -23.63
N MET A 66 12.21 -28.73 -23.17
CA MET A 66 13.36 -28.47 -24.03
C MET A 66 14.15 -29.77 -24.14
N PRO A 67 14.16 -30.45 -25.30
CA PRO A 67 15.27 -31.34 -25.57
C PRO A 67 16.53 -30.46 -25.57
N ALA A 68 17.52 -30.83 -24.78
CA ALA A 68 18.85 -30.24 -24.88
C ALA A 68 19.33 -30.45 -26.32
N ALA A 69 19.22 -29.42 -27.16
CA ALA A 69 19.92 -29.36 -28.42
C ALA A 69 21.40 -29.17 -28.07
N GLY A 70 22.06 -30.27 -27.72
CA GLY A 70 23.51 -30.31 -27.72
C GLY A 70 23.97 -29.84 -29.09
N LEU A 71 24.91 -28.89 -29.11
CA LEU A 71 25.68 -28.65 -30.31
C LEU A 71 26.17 -30.03 -30.81
N PRO A 72 25.96 -30.39 -32.08
CA PRO A 72 26.64 -31.57 -32.59
C PRO A 72 28.15 -31.35 -32.36
N PRO A 73 28.89 -32.34 -31.86
CA PRO A 73 30.33 -32.22 -31.78
C PRO A 73 30.83 -31.87 -33.17
N SER A 74 31.76 -30.92 -33.25
CA SER A 74 32.45 -30.54 -34.48
C SER A 74 32.84 -31.82 -35.21
N ALA A 75 32.13 -32.12 -36.30
CA ALA A 75 32.49 -33.23 -37.16
C ALA A 75 33.81 -32.83 -37.81
N SER A 76 34.93 -33.23 -37.21
CA SER A 76 36.19 -33.30 -37.92
C SER A 76 35.92 -34.18 -39.13
N LEU A 77 35.96 -33.59 -40.32
CA LEU A 77 36.02 -34.33 -41.58
C LEU A 77 37.22 -35.28 -41.48
N GLY A 78 36.98 -36.54 -41.11
CA GLY A 78 37.95 -37.60 -41.29
C GLY A 78 38.23 -37.76 -42.79
N PRO A 79 39.43 -38.23 -43.17
CA PRO A 79 39.74 -38.43 -44.59
C PRO A 79 38.72 -39.41 -45.20
N PRO A 80 38.22 -39.17 -46.43
CA PRO A 80 37.18 -39.99 -47.01
C PRO A 80 37.66 -41.43 -47.21
N THR A 81 37.13 -42.38 -46.44
CA THR A 81 37.23 -43.82 -46.72
C THR A 81 36.16 -44.21 -47.74
N GLY A 82 36.41 -43.84 -48.99
CA GLY A 82 35.69 -44.36 -50.15
C GLY A 82 36.74 -44.73 -51.19
N THR A 83 36.85 -46.01 -51.51
CA THR A 83 37.62 -46.48 -52.67
C THR A 83 37.12 -45.72 -53.90
N ALA A 84 37.96 -44.82 -54.41
CA ALA A 84 37.72 -44.12 -55.65
C ALA A 84 37.45 -45.14 -56.77
N PRO A 85 36.48 -44.90 -57.68
CA PRO A 85 36.43 -45.65 -58.92
C PRO A 85 37.76 -45.41 -59.65
N SER A 86 38.46 -46.48 -60.01
CA SER A 86 39.72 -46.43 -60.73
C SER A 86 39.47 -45.83 -62.12
N VAL A 87 39.70 -44.52 -62.26
CA VAL A 87 39.80 -43.85 -63.54
C VAL A 87 41.12 -44.30 -64.16
N GLY A 88 41.05 -45.00 -65.31
CA GLY A 88 42.22 -45.37 -66.11
C GLY A 88 43.04 -44.13 -66.51
N PRO A 89 44.30 -44.30 -66.93
CA PRO A 89 45.22 -43.17 -67.09
C PRO A 89 44.72 -42.25 -68.20
N VAL A 90 44.20 -41.09 -67.82
CA VAL A 90 43.99 -39.96 -68.74
C VAL A 90 45.38 -39.39 -69.01
N ALA A 91 45.95 -39.80 -70.13
CA ALA A 91 47.13 -39.18 -70.69
C ALA A 91 46.75 -37.79 -71.22
N GLY A 92 47.43 -36.76 -70.71
CA GLY A 92 47.57 -35.49 -71.40
C GLY A 92 46.85 -34.28 -70.79
N THR A 93 47.66 -33.23 -70.61
CA THR A 93 47.33 -31.81 -70.38
C THR A 93 47.01 -31.42 -68.94
N GLY A 94 47.60 -30.28 -68.54
CA GLY A 94 47.60 -29.74 -67.16
C GLY A 94 46.21 -29.36 -66.64
N PRO A 95 46.11 -28.53 -65.59
CA PRO A 95 44.81 -28.17 -65.03
C PRO A 95 43.91 -27.68 -66.16
N VAL A 96 42.73 -28.31 -66.33
CA VAL A 96 41.72 -27.85 -67.27
C VAL A 96 41.53 -26.36 -67.00
N PRO A 97 41.69 -25.47 -67.99
CA PRO A 97 41.76 -24.02 -67.75
C PRO A 97 40.57 -23.50 -66.90
N ALA A 98 39.39 -24.11 -67.05
CA ALA A 98 38.20 -23.82 -66.26
C ALA A 98 38.34 -24.11 -64.74
N ALA A 99 39.10 -25.12 -64.33
CA ALA A 99 39.30 -25.46 -62.91
C ALA A 99 40.30 -24.52 -62.23
N ALA A 100 41.36 -24.10 -62.94
CA ALA A 100 42.30 -23.10 -62.45
C ALA A 100 41.65 -21.70 -62.39
N GLU A 101 40.81 -21.37 -63.37
CA GLU A 101 40.02 -20.14 -63.39
C GLU A 101 39.02 -20.11 -62.23
N ALA A 102 38.29 -21.19 -61.98
CA ALA A 102 37.37 -21.29 -60.84
C ALA A 102 38.06 -21.19 -59.47
N ALA A 103 39.26 -21.76 -59.33
CA ALA A 103 40.05 -21.61 -58.10
C ALA A 103 40.49 -20.15 -57.87
N GLY A 104 40.88 -19.44 -58.93
CA GLY A 104 41.18 -18.00 -58.86
C GLY A 104 39.95 -17.15 -58.52
N THR A 105 38.79 -17.49 -59.09
CA THR A 105 37.51 -16.83 -58.82
C THR A 105 37.02 -17.05 -57.37
N LEU A 106 37.26 -18.23 -56.79
CA LEU A 106 36.95 -18.49 -55.38
C LEU A 106 37.89 -17.74 -54.43
N ALA A 107 39.19 -17.65 -54.73
CA ALA A 107 40.14 -16.89 -53.92
C ALA A 107 39.81 -15.38 -53.85
N GLN A 108 39.17 -14.86 -54.90
CA GLN A 108 38.71 -13.47 -54.97
C GLN A 108 37.50 -13.15 -54.06
N LEU A 109 36.84 -14.16 -53.48
CA LEU A 109 35.71 -13.99 -52.57
C LEU A 109 36.12 -13.81 -51.10
N ASP A 110 37.39 -14.00 -50.75
CA ASP A 110 37.88 -13.89 -49.36
C ASP A 110 37.51 -12.55 -48.68
N PRO A 111 37.65 -11.37 -49.33
CA PRO A 111 37.22 -10.10 -48.73
C PRO A 111 35.72 -10.04 -48.46
N PHE A 112 34.90 -10.63 -49.34
CA PHE A 112 33.44 -10.70 -49.17
C PHE A 112 33.07 -11.57 -47.97
N PHE A 113 33.71 -12.73 -47.81
CA PHE A 113 33.49 -13.60 -46.66
C PHE A 113 33.92 -12.93 -45.36
N SER A 114 35.07 -12.24 -45.36
CA SER A 114 35.58 -11.51 -44.20
C SER A 114 34.63 -10.39 -43.75
N VAL A 115 34.12 -9.58 -44.69
CA VAL A 115 33.15 -8.50 -44.38
C VAL A 115 31.84 -9.08 -43.85
N THR A 116 31.32 -10.13 -44.49
CA THR A 116 30.06 -10.77 -44.08
C THR A 116 30.19 -11.40 -42.69
N GLU A 117 31.32 -12.07 -42.41
CA GLU A 117 31.63 -12.62 -41.08
C GLU A 117 31.72 -11.50 -40.02
N GLN A 118 32.38 -10.38 -40.34
CA GLN A 118 32.50 -9.27 -39.41
C GLN A 118 31.16 -8.57 -39.15
N HIS A 119 30.28 -8.46 -40.15
CA HIS A 119 28.90 -7.98 -39.92
C HIS A 119 28.10 -8.91 -39.02
N LEU A 120 28.18 -10.22 -39.25
CA LEU A 120 27.52 -11.20 -38.36
C LEU A 120 28.05 -11.08 -36.93
N ARG A 121 29.37 -10.94 -36.74
CA ARG A 121 29.96 -10.68 -35.42
C ARG A 121 29.46 -9.38 -34.80
N SER A 122 29.39 -8.29 -35.58
CA SER A 122 28.84 -7.01 -35.12
C SER A 122 27.38 -7.13 -34.67
N ILE A 123 26.54 -7.83 -35.44
CA ILE A 123 25.14 -8.08 -35.08
C ILE A 123 25.05 -8.85 -33.76
N VAL A 124 25.86 -9.90 -33.59
CA VAL A 124 25.91 -10.69 -32.34
C VAL A 124 26.31 -9.80 -31.18
N THR A 125 27.42 -9.05 -31.28
CA THR A 125 27.89 -8.16 -30.21
C THR A 125 26.87 -7.07 -29.85
N GLN A 126 26.24 -6.45 -30.85
CA GLN A 126 25.21 -5.43 -30.62
C GLN A 126 23.97 -6.02 -29.92
N THR A 127 23.55 -7.22 -30.32
CA THR A 127 22.42 -7.93 -29.72
C THR A 127 22.73 -8.36 -28.28
N GLU A 128 23.93 -8.86 -28.01
CA GLU A 128 24.39 -9.24 -26.67
C GLU A 128 24.47 -8.03 -25.74
N THR A 129 25.00 -6.90 -26.23
CA THR A 129 25.09 -5.66 -25.45
C THR A 129 23.70 -5.13 -25.12
N ALA A 130 22.80 -5.02 -26.11
CA ALA A 130 21.43 -4.58 -25.88
C ALA A 130 20.67 -5.51 -24.91
N ALA A 131 20.86 -6.83 -25.01
CA ALA A 131 20.28 -7.79 -24.08
C ALA A 131 20.81 -7.60 -22.65
N ALA A 132 22.11 -7.39 -22.48
CA ALA A 132 22.72 -7.10 -21.19
C ALA A 132 22.19 -5.81 -20.57
N ASP A 133 22.06 -4.75 -21.37
CA ASP A 133 21.53 -3.46 -20.95
C ASP A 133 20.06 -3.55 -20.51
N ILE A 134 19.22 -4.27 -21.26
CA ILE A 134 17.82 -4.52 -20.89
C ILE A 134 17.72 -5.31 -19.58
N ILE A 135 18.57 -6.33 -19.39
CA ILE A 135 18.59 -7.11 -18.14
C ILE A 135 18.98 -6.22 -16.96
N ALA A 136 20.01 -5.38 -17.12
CA ALA A 136 20.44 -4.45 -16.08
C ALA A 136 19.33 -3.43 -15.75
N ALA A 137 18.65 -2.89 -16.76
CA ALA A 137 17.52 -1.99 -16.58
C ALA A 137 16.36 -2.68 -15.84
N LEU A 138 16.00 -3.92 -16.22
CA LEU A 138 14.96 -4.71 -15.54
C LEU A 138 15.31 -5.03 -14.09
N GLN A 139 16.57 -5.36 -13.78
CA GLN A 139 17.03 -5.54 -12.40
C GLN A 139 16.91 -4.26 -11.58
N SER A 140 17.27 -3.12 -12.19
CA SER A 140 17.16 -1.82 -11.53
C SER A 140 15.70 -1.41 -11.27
N LEU A 141 14.79 -1.79 -12.17
CA LEU A 141 13.34 -1.63 -12.04
C LEU A 141 12.77 -2.51 -10.94
N ASP A 142 13.16 -3.79 -10.88
CA ASP A 142 12.76 -4.72 -9.82
C ASP A 142 13.21 -4.25 -8.43
N ALA A 143 14.45 -3.75 -8.33
CA ALA A 143 14.96 -3.15 -7.10
C ALA A 143 14.19 -1.87 -6.71
N ALA A 144 13.83 -1.03 -7.68
CA ALA A 144 12.99 0.15 -7.43
C ALA A 144 11.59 -0.26 -6.95
N GLN A 145 10.98 -1.24 -7.59
CA GLN A 145 9.66 -1.74 -7.21
C GLN A 145 9.65 -2.38 -5.82
N SER A 146 10.68 -3.17 -5.50
CA SER A 146 10.86 -3.76 -4.18
C SER A 146 11.00 -2.71 -3.08
N ARG A 147 11.76 -1.63 -3.34
CA ARG A 147 11.84 -0.48 -2.42
C ARG A 147 10.49 0.21 -2.25
N SER A 148 9.71 0.34 -3.31
CA SER A 148 8.37 0.94 -3.29
C SER A 148 7.43 0.14 -2.40
N ALA A 149 7.37 -1.17 -2.62
CA ALA A 149 6.55 -2.09 -1.83
C ALA A 149 6.93 -2.09 -0.34
N ALA A 150 8.24 -2.05 -0.05
CA ALA A 150 8.75 -1.97 1.31
C ALA A 150 8.38 -0.62 2.00
N CYS A 151 8.46 0.49 1.27
CA CYS A 151 8.01 1.81 1.74
C CYS A 151 6.53 1.74 2.13
N VAL A 152 5.67 1.36 1.18
CA VAL A 152 4.21 1.27 1.39
C VAL A 152 3.86 0.37 2.59
N THR A 153 4.55 -0.76 2.74
CA THR A 153 4.31 -1.68 3.86
C THR A 153 4.74 -1.07 5.19
N ARG A 154 5.86 -0.34 5.23
CA ARG A 154 6.33 0.39 6.41
C ARG A 154 5.35 1.49 6.79
N THR A 155 4.90 2.29 5.82
CA THR A 155 3.90 3.36 6.03
C THR A 155 2.60 2.78 6.58
N ARG A 156 2.13 1.67 5.99
CA ARG A 156 0.96 0.94 6.47
C ARG A 156 1.13 0.49 7.92
N GLY A 157 2.28 -0.10 8.25
CA GLY A 157 2.58 -0.55 9.62
C GLY A 157 2.54 0.61 10.63
N ARG A 158 3.14 1.76 10.28
CA ARG A 158 3.13 2.96 11.12
C ARG A 158 1.72 3.54 11.29
N MET A 159 0.92 3.60 10.23
CA MET A 159 -0.47 4.07 10.30
C MET A 159 -1.33 3.17 11.20
N VAL A 160 -1.19 1.85 11.07
CA VAL A 160 -1.93 0.90 11.92
C VAL A 160 -1.48 1.03 13.38
N GLY A 161 -0.17 1.16 13.64
CA GLY A 161 0.36 1.40 14.98
C GLY A 161 -0.19 2.67 15.61
N LEU A 162 -0.10 3.80 14.88
CA LEU A 162 -0.63 5.09 15.34
C LEU A 162 -2.14 5.05 15.60
N ALA A 163 -2.90 4.40 14.72
CA ALA A 163 -4.34 4.23 14.92
C ALA A 163 -4.63 3.42 16.19
N GLY A 164 -3.89 2.34 16.43
CA GLY A 164 -4.00 1.54 17.66
C GLY A 164 -3.63 2.32 18.91
N ASP A 165 -2.55 3.10 18.88
CA ASP A 165 -2.13 3.95 20.00
C ASP A 165 -3.17 5.04 20.30
N SER A 166 -3.71 5.67 19.25
CA SER A 166 -4.77 6.68 19.40
C SER A 166 -6.06 6.07 19.93
N GLU A 167 -6.45 4.87 19.48
CA GLU A 167 -7.62 4.16 19.96
C GLU A 167 -7.47 3.79 21.44
N ALA A 168 -6.30 3.27 21.85
CA ALA A 168 -6.01 2.98 23.25
C ALA A 168 -6.05 4.23 24.14
N ALA A 169 -5.50 5.35 23.66
CA ALA A 169 -5.53 6.63 24.37
C ALA A 169 -6.97 7.15 24.54
N LEU A 170 -7.78 7.11 23.47
CA LEU A 170 -9.19 7.50 23.52
C LEU A 170 -10.01 6.58 24.43
N HIS A 171 -9.75 5.28 24.40
CA HIS A 171 -10.39 4.32 25.29
C HIS A 171 -10.08 4.63 26.76
N GLY A 172 -8.81 4.85 27.10
CA GLY A 172 -8.40 5.23 28.45
C GLY A 172 -8.96 6.59 28.89
N LEU A 173 -9.18 7.53 27.98
CA LEU A 173 -9.90 8.78 28.28
C LEU A 173 -11.39 8.53 28.56
N ALA A 174 -12.05 7.68 27.76
CA ALA A 174 -13.45 7.32 27.94
C ALA A 174 -13.68 6.57 29.26
N GLU A 175 -12.80 5.66 29.65
CA GLU A 175 -12.84 4.98 30.95
C GLU A 175 -12.73 5.97 32.12
N ARG A 176 -11.79 6.91 32.04
CA ARG A 176 -11.63 7.97 33.06
C ARG A 176 -12.86 8.87 33.16
N LEU A 177 -13.46 9.23 32.03
CA LEU A 177 -14.70 10.00 32.00
C LEU A 177 -15.85 9.21 32.63
N ASN A 178 -15.99 7.92 32.30
CA ASN A 178 -17.05 7.08 32.85
C ASN A 178 -16.89 6.88 34.37
N ALA A 179 -15.68 6.63 34.85
CA ALA A 179 -15.39 6.52 36.28
C ALA A 179 -15.74 7.81 37.03
N TYR A 180 -15.40 8.96 36.44
CA TYR A 180 -15.75 10.27 36.99
C TYR A 180 -17.28 10.51 37.03
N LEU A 181 -18.00 10.15 35.97
CA LEU A 181 -19.47 10.29 35.93
C LEU A 181 -20.17 9.40 36.96
N LEU A 182 -19.68 8.18 37.18
CA LEU A 182 -20.21 7.28 38.19
C LEU A 182 -19.99 7.83 39.61
N ASP A 183 -18.77 8.26 39.93
CA ASP A 183 -18.42 8.90 41.21
C ASP A 183 -19.30 10.14 41.47
N ARG A 184 -19.52 10.96 40.42
CA ARG A 184 -20.38 12.14 40.51
C ARG A 184 -21.85 11.79 40.78
N LEU A 185 -22.39 10.78 40.09
CA LEU A 185 -23.77 10.35 40.30
C LEU A 185 -23.97 9.79 41.71
N GLU A 186 -22.99 9.05 42.22
CA GLU A 186 -23.04 8.48 43.58
C GLU A 186 -22.92 9.57 44.65
N GLY A 187 -21.98 10.50 44.50
CA GLY A 187 -21.84 11.66 45.39
C GLY A 187 -23.11 12.51 45.45
N THR A 188 -23.71 12.78 44.29
CA THR A 188 -24.96 13.58 44.21
C THR A 188 -26.15 12.85 44.85
N ARG A 189 -26.24 11.52 44.69
CA ARG A 189 -27.26 10.71 45.39
C ARG A 189 -27.07 10.75 46.91
N GLY A 190 -25.83 10.64 47.39
CA GLY A 190 -25.50 10.72 48.82
C GLY A 190 -25.87 12.08 49.41
N GLU A 191 -25.59 13.17 48.70
CA GLU A 191 -25.97 14.53 49.10
C GLU A 191 -27.49 14.70 49.20
N LEU A 192 -28.24 14.25 48.19
CA LEU A 192 -29.71 14.29 48.21
C LEU A 192 -30.31 13.46 49.34
N ALA A 193 -29.74 12.30 49.64
CA ALA A 193 -30.19 11.45 50.76
C ALA A 193 -29.93 12.12 52.11
N ALA A 194 -28.76 12.75 52.30
CA ALA A 194 -28.44 13.48 53.52
C ALA A 194 -29.39 14.66 53.74
N ILE A 195 -29.66 15.44 52.69
CA ILE A 195 -30.63 16.54 52.72
C ILE A 195 -32.02 16.04 53.07
N GLY A 196 -32.48 14.94 52.43
CA GLY A 196 -33.77 14.32 52.74
C GLY A 196 -33.89 13.92 54.22
N GLY A 197 -32.85 13.30 54.78
CA GLY A 197 -32.82 12.91 56.19
C GLY A 197 -32.87 14.10 57.16
N VAL A 198 -32.19 15.22 56.84
CA VAL A 198 -32.30 16.45 57.63
C VAL A 198 -33.70 17.04 57.54
N GLY A 199 -34.32 17.02 56.35
CA GLY A 199 -35.70 17.46 56.15
C GLY A 199 -36.71 16.69 57.02
N GLU A 200 -36.58 15.37 57.09
CA GLU A 200 -37.41 14.51 57.96
C GLU A 200 -37.21 14.83 59.45
N GLN A 201 -35.95 15.00 59.89
CA GLN A 201 -35.65 15.38 61.28
C GLN A 201 -36.25 16.74 61.65
N MET A 202 -36.18 17.73 60.75
CA MET A 202 -36.78 19.04 60.99
C MET A 202 -38.31 18.96 61.08
N HIS A 203 -38.95 18.12 60.25
CA HIS A 203 -40.39 17.89 60.35
C HIS A 203 -40.77 17.25 61.70
N SER A 204 -40.00 16.26 62.15
CA SER A 204 -40.20 15.67 63.49
C SER A 204 -40.05 16.70 64.61
N LEU A 205 -39.03 17.57 64.55
CA LEU A 205 -38.84 18.63 65.54
C LEU A 205 -39.98 19.66 65.53
N ASP A 206 -40.53 20.01 64.37
CA ASP A 206 -41.69 20.91 64.29
C ASP A 206 -42.95 20.27 64.93
N THR A 207 -43.18 18.98 64.70
CA THR A 207 -44.29 18.26 65.37
C THR A 207 -44.12 18.19 66.89
N LEU A 208 -42.90 17.96 67.38
CA LEU A 208 -42.56 17.94 68.81
C LEU A 208 -42.77 19.31 69.45
N THR A 209 -42.27 20.37 68.82
CA THR A 209 -42.43 21.74 69.34
C THR A 209 -43.91 22.17 69.35
N ALA A 210 -44.68 21.82 68.32
CA ALA A 210 -46.14 22.04 68.31
C ALA A 210 -46.86 21.25 69.42
N GLY A 211 -46.41 20.03 69.74
CA GLY A 211 -46.92 19.24 70.86
C GLY A 211 -46.61 19.88 72.20
N LEU A 212 -45.38 20.35 72.41
CA LEU A 212 -44.96 21.05 73.62
C LEU A 212 -45.74 22.37 73.80
N GLU A 213 -46.05 23.09 72.74
CA GLU A 213 -46.85 24.32 72.79
C GLU A 213 -48.28 24.05 73.30
N LYS A 214 -48.89 22.95 72.85
CA LYS A 214 -50.19 22.48 73.38
C LYS A 214 -50.12 22.16 74.86
N ILE A 215 -49.06 21.46 75.29
CA ILE A 215 -48.83 21.13 76.71
C ILE A 215 -48.66 22.42 77.52
N GLY A 216 -47.79 23.33 77.09
CA GLY A 216 -47.55 24.61 77.77
C GLY A 216 -48.83 25.44 77.92
N THR A 217 -49.68 25.46 76.89
CA THR A 217 -50.99 26.14 76.92
C THR A 217 -51.95 25.47 77.92
N ALA A 218 -52.02 24.13 77.94
CA ALA A 218 -52.82 23.39 78.90
C ALA A 218 -52.34 23.59 80.34
N THR A 219 -51.02 23.56 80.57
CA THR A 219 -50.41 23.81 81.89
C THR A 219 -50.70 25.23 82.37
N ARG A 220 -50.63 26.23 81.47
CA ARG A 220 -50.99 27.62 81.79
C ARG A 220 -52.46 27.75 82.19
N MET A 221 -53.38 27.07 81.49
CA MET A 221 -54.80 27.04 81.85
C MET A 221 -55.04 26.34 83.18
N LEU A 222 -54.35 25.23 83.46
CA LEU A 222 -54.42 24.53 84.75
C LEU A 222 -53.92 25.41 85.90
N ALA A 223 -52.78 26.09 85.71
CA ALA A 223 -52.21 27.01 86.68
C ALA A 223 -53.15 28.19 86.97
N LEU A 224 -53.81 28.73 85.93
CA LEU A 224 -54.81 29.79 86.08
C LEU A 224 -56.02 29.30 86.90
N ASN A 225 -56.55 28.13 86.58
CA ASN A 225 -57.67 27.53 87.33
C ASN A 225 -57.30 27.27 88.79
N ALA A 226 -56.09 26.77 89.05
CA ALA A 226 -55.58 26.57 90.40
C ALA A 226 -55.43 27.89 91.18
N ASN A 227 -55.00 28.97 90.52
CA ASN A 227 -54.85 30.30 91.12
C ASN A 227 -56.21 30.92 91.48
N ILE A 228 -57.22 30.72 90.61
CA ILE A 228 -58.61 31.13 90.89
C ILE A 228 -59.15 30.39 92.11
N GLU A 229 -59.01 29.06 92.15
CA GLU A 229 -59.56 28.26 93.25
C GLU A 229 -58.80 28.49 94.58
N ALA A 230 -57.48 28.72 94.51
CA ALA A 230 -56.69 29.13 95.66
C ALA A 230 -57.12 30.51 96.20
N SER A 231 -57.47 31.45 95.31
CA SER A 231 -58.03 32.75 95.71
C SER A 231 -59.43 32.62 96.31
N ARG A 232 -60.23 31.66 95.82
CA ARG A 232 -61.58 31.37 96.29
C ARG A 232 -61.62 30.71 97.67
N ALA A 233 -60.61 29.91 98.00
CA ALA A 233 -60.44 29.28 99.32
C ALA A 233 -59.97 30.26 100.43
N GLY A 234 -59.68 31.52 100.10
CA GLY A 234 -59.30 32.56 101.06
C GLY A 234 -58.03 32.19 101.84
N SER A 235 -58.09 32.24 103.18
CA SER A 235 -56.95 31.95 104.05
C SER A 235 -56.42 30.52 103.94
N HIS A 236 -57.27 29.54 103.59
CA HIS A 236 -56.90 28.14 103.43
C HIS A 236 -56.18 27.86 102.09
N GLY A 237 -56.28 28.77 101.12
CA GLY A 237 -55.69 28.64 99.79
C GLY A 237 -54.33 29.32 99.60
N ALA A 238 -53.82 30.04 100.60
CA ALA A 238 -52.62 30.88 100.46
C ALA A 238 -51.37 30.12 99.97
N GLY A 239 -51.14 28.89 100.46
CA GLY A 239 -50.03 28.04 100.01
C GLY A 239 -50.21 27.54 98.57
N PHE A 240 -51.44 27.20 98.17
CA PHE A 240 -51.76 26.80 96.79
C PHE A 240 -51.63 27.97 95.81
N GLN A 241 -51.85 29.21 96.27
CA GLN A 241 -51.71 30.40 95.45
C GLN A 241 -50.25 30.66 95.04
N VAL A 242 -49.30 30.37 95.94
CA VAL A 242 -47.86 30.44 95.64
C VAL A 242 -47.49 29.39 94.58
N ILE A 243 -47.94 28.15 94.77
CA ILE A 243 -47.70 27.04 93.82
C ILE A 243 -48.30 27.36 92.45
N ALA A 244 -49.53 27.89 92.40
CA ALA A 244 -50.20 28.21 91.15
C ALA A 244 -49.50 29.36 90.38
N ARG A 245 -48.98 30.37 91.08
CA ARG A 245 -48.16 31.43 90.46
C ARG A 245 -46.84 30.89 89.91
N GLU A 246 -46.18 29.99 90.65
CA GLU A 246 -44.93 29.37 90.19
C GLU A 246 -45.15 28.49 88.95
N LEU A 247 -46.24 27.70 88.95
CA LEU A 247 -46.68 26.91 87.80
C LEU A 247 -47.01 27.78 86.58
N GLN A 248 -47.62 28.95 86.80
CA GLN A 248 -47.93 29.91 85.75
C GLN A 248 -46.66 30.55 85.18
N ALA A 249 -45.69 30.92 86.02
CA ALA A 249 -44.39 31.44 85.61
C ALA A 249 -43.59 30.38 84.83
N LEU A 250 -43.59 29.12 85.28
CA LEU A 250 -42.94 28.01 84.59
C LEU A 250 -43.60 27.71 83.23
N ALA A 251 -44.93 27.74 83.16
CA ALA A 251 -45.65 27.55 81.90
C ALA A 251 -45.35 28.68 80.89
N GLN A 252 -45.26 29.92 81.37
CA GLN A 252 -44.88 31.07 80.53
C GLN A 252 -43.43 30.95 80.02
N GLY A 253 -42.47 30.65 80.91
CA GLY A 253 -41.07 30.44 80.49
C GLY A 253 -40.91 29.26 79.53
N SER A 254 -41.70 28.19 79.69
CA SER A 254 -41.74 27.07 78.76
C SER A 254 -42.28 27.47 77.38
N GLN A 255 -43.37 28.27 77.32
CA GLN A 255 -43.90 28.80 76.06
C GLN A 255 -42.88 29.68 75.32
N GLU A 256 -42.13 30.52 76.04
CA GLU A 256 -41.07 31.35 75.46
C GLU A 256 -39.91 30.51 74.91
N ALA A 257 -39.49 29.47 75.64
CA ALA A 257 -38.47 28.53 75.18
C ALA A 257 -38.90 27.73 73.95
N ILE A 258 -40.16 27.30 73.89
CA ILE A 258 -40.75 26.59 72.73
C ILE A 258 -40.81 27.52 71.51
N ALA A 259 -41.22 28.78 71.68
CA ALA A 259 -41.24 29.76 70.60
C ALA A 259 -39.84 30.01 70.02
N GLU A 260 -38.83 30.08 70.88
CA GLU A 260 -37.43 30.18 70.45
C GLU A 260 -36.95 28.92 69.71
N ALA A 261 -37.29 27.73 70.21
CA ALA A 261 -36.99 26.48 69.52
C ALA A 261 -37.61 26.44 68.12
N ARG A 262 -38.86 26.90 67.98
CA ARG A 262 -39.55 26.98 66.68
C ARG A 262 -38.87 27.93 65.70
N ARG A 263 -38.44 29.11 66.17
CA ARG A 263 -37.65 30.05 65.35
C ARG A 263 -36.35 29.41 64.86
N ARG A 264 -35.66 28.66 65.73
CA ARG A 264 -34.43 27.93 65.37
C ARG A 264 -34.70 26.83 64.35
N VAL A 265 -35.75 26.04 64.51
CA VAL A 265 -36.16 25.01 63.52
C VAL A 265 -36.44 25.65 62.16
N ALA A 266 -37.20 26.75 62.12
CA ALA A 266 -37.47 27.48 60.87
C ALA A 266 -36.20 28.02 60.21
N THR A 267 -35.24 28.52 61.02
CA THR A 267 -33.94 29.00 60.50
C THR A 267 -33.11 27.86 59.90
N VAL A 268 -33.11 26.68 60.54
CA VAL A 268 -32.42 25.50 60.01
C VAL A 268 -33.09 25.01 58.73
N GLN A 269 -34.43 25.00 58.65
CA GLN A 269 -35.15 24.68 57.40
C GLN A 269 -34.80 25.62 56.27
N GLN A 270 -34.78 26.93 56.52
CA GLN A 270 -34.34 27.92 55.53
C GLN A 270 -32.90 27.66 55.07
N THR A 271 -32.01 27.33 56.01
CA THR A 271 -30.61 27.00 55.69
C THR A 271 -30.49 25.74 54.84
N VAL A 272 -31.33 24.73 55.09
CA VAL A 272 -31.39 23.50 54.27
C VAL A 272 -31.87 23.81 52.86
N ASP A 273 -32.90 24.64 52.70
CA ASP A 273 -33.40 25.07 51.38
C ASP A 273 -32.34 25.86 50.61
N ASP A 274 -31.65 26.78 51.28
CA ASP A 274 -30.55 27.55 50.69
C ASP A 274 -29.39 26.64 50.27
N VAL A 275 -29.06 25.61 51.06
CA VAL A 275 -28.06 24.60 50.71
C VAL A 275 -28.52 23.75 49.52
N VAL A 276 -29.79 23.40 49.39
CA VAL A 276 -30.32 22.69 48.21
C VAL A 276 -30.14 23.54 46.95
N VAL A 277 -30.39 24.85 47.04
CA VAL A 277 -30.18 25.79 45.93
C VAL A 277 -28.69 25.96 45.62
N ALA A 278 -27.83 26.01 46.63
CA ALA A 278 -26.37 26.15 46.48
C ALA A 278 -25.69 24.86 45.97
N VAL A 279 -26.17 23.67 46.36
CA VAL A 279 -25.72 22.39 45.77
C VAL A 279 -26.07 22.33 44.28
N ARG A 280 -27.17 22.98 43.88
CA ARG A 280 -27.50 23.23 42.46
C ARG A 280 -26.68 24.37 41.84
N GLY A 281 -25.96 25.17 42.64
CA GLY A 281 -25.35 26.43 42.24
C GLY A 281 -23.89 26.63 42.71
N THR A 282 -22.98 26.50 41.74
CA THR A 282 -21.76 27.35 41.54
C THR A 282 -20.41 27.01 42.17
N GLU A 283 -20.26 26.54 43.41
CA GLU A 283 -18.89 26.38 43.99
C GLU A 283 -18.25 25.01 43.72
N ARG A 284 -19.03 23.93 43.77
CA ARG A 284 -18.54 22.56 43.47
C ARG A 284 -18.35 22.33 41.97
N THR A 285 -19.00 23.14 41.15
CA THR A 285 -18.92 23.14 39.68
C THR A 285 -17.54 23.52 39.16
N ARG A 286 -16.77 24.37 39.85
CA ARG A 286 -15.47 24.83 39.33
C ARG A 286 -14.41 23.73 39.27
N ALA A 287 -14.32 22.88 40.30
CA ALA A 287 -13.37 21.76 40.30
C ALA A 287 -13.76 20.69 39.27
N GLU A 288 -15.06 20.50 39.07
CA GLU A 288 -15.62 19.60 38.06
C GLU A 288 -15.38 20.12 36.64
N GLU A 289 -15.67 21.39 36.40
CA GLU A 289 -15.37 22.08 35.16
C GLU A 289 -13.86 22.03 34.87
N ALA A 290 -13.00 22.17 35.88
CA ALA A 290 -11.56 22.04 35.70
C ALA A 290 -11.18 20.62 35.25
N ARG A 291 -11.72 19.57 35.89
CA ARG A 291 -11.47 18.17 35.49
C ARG A 291 -11.97 17.85 34.08
N ILE A 292 -13.19 18.27 33.75
CA ILE A 292 -13.75 18.09 32.41
C ILE A 292 -12.92 18.87 31.38
N ARG A 293 -12.50 20.10 31.70
CA ARG A 293 -11.64 20.91 30.82
C ARG A 293 -10.29 20.25 30.58
N THR A 294 -9.67 19.65 31.60
CA THR A 294 -8.44 18.87 31.43
C THR A 294 -8.67 17.67 30.51
N MET A 295 -9.73 16.88 30.72
CA MET A 295 -10.06 15.75 29.84
C MET A 295 -10.33 16.19 28.40
N MET A 296 -10.99 17.33 28.19
CA MET A 296 -11.21 17.89 26.85
C MET A 296 -9.90 18.36 26.21
N SER A 297 -9.00 18.96 26.99
CA SER A 297 -7.66 19.32 26.53
C SER A 297 -6.82 18.09 26.17
N ASP A 298 -6.92 17.00 26.94
CA ASP A 298 -6.26 15.74 26.64
C ASP A 298 -6.79 15.13 25.34
N LEU A 299 -8.10 15.17 25.13
CA LEU A 299 -8.74 14.70 23.89
C LEU A 299 -8.28 15.53 22.68
N ASP A 300 -8.26 16.86 22.80
CA ASP A 300 -7.80 17.75 21.73
C ASP A 300 -6.30 17.54 21.43
N GLY A 301 -5.51 17.28 22.48
CA GLY A 301 -4.11 16.87 22.35
C GLY A 301 -3.94 15.58 21.57
N ILE A 302 -4.69 14.53 21.92
CA ILE A 302 -4.66 13.22 21.23
C ILE A 302 -5.06 13.40 19.76
N VAL A 303 -6.17 14.08 19.48
CA VAL A 303 -6.64 14.29 18.11
C VAL A 303 -5.62 15.12 17.31
N GLY A 304 -5.06 16.17 17.92
CA GLY A 304 -4.05 17.03 17.30
C GLY A 304 -2.73 16.31 17.01
N ASP A 305 -2.24 15.50 17.95
CA ASP A 305 -1.03 14.69 17.77
C ASP A 305 -1.22 13.63 16.69
N THR A 306 -2.35 12.91 16.71
CA THR A 306 -2.69 11.92 15.68
C THR A 306 -2.82 12.58 14.30
N THR A 307 -3.48 13.73 14.20
CA THR A 307 -3.61 14.45 12.93
C THR A 307 -2.25 14.91 12.40
N ARG A 308 -1.41 15.53 13.25
CA ARG A 308 -0.05 15.96 12.87
C ARG A 308 0.82 14.79 12.43
N ALA A 309 0.72 13.66 13.12
CA ALA A 309 1.47 12.46 12.75
C ALA A 309 1.01 11.90 11.41
N ILE A 310 -0.31 11.84 11.14
CA ILE A 310 -0.85 11.39 9.86
C ILE A 310 -0.43 12.32 8.73
N THR A 311 -0.57 13.64 8.89
CA THR A 311 -0.19 14.61 7.85
C THR A 311 1.30 14.59 7.59
N GLY A 312 2.12 14.54 8.65
CA GLY A 312 3.58 14.46 8.51
C GLY A 312 4.03 13.18 7.82
N MET A 313 3.43 12.03 8.15
CA MET A 313 3.70 10.77 7.44
C MET A 313 3.27 10.85 5.98
N ALA A 314 2.09 11.39 5.70
CA ALA A 314 1.60 11.56 4.34
C ALA A 314 2.57 12.41 3.50
N GLU A 315 2.99 13.58 4.00
CA GLU A 315 3.93 14.46 3.29
C GLU A 315 5.27 13.78 2.99
N THR A 316 5.88 13.12 3.98
CA THR A 316 7.19 12.49 3.77
C THR A 316 7.12 11.27 2.87
N GLU A 317 6.10 10.43 3.04
CA GLU A 317 6.04 9.12 2.38
C GLU A 317 5.46 9.24 0.96
N PHE A 318 4.49 10.14 0.73
CA PHE A 318 4.06 10.44 -0.64
C PHE A 318 5.20 11.06 -1.45
N GLY A 319 6.03 11.92 -0.85
CA GLY A 319 7.22 12.45 -1.50
C GLY A 319 8.22 11.35 -1.90
N GLU A 320 8.48 10.38 -1.02
CA GLU A 320 9.36 9.24 -1.34
C GLU A 320 8.78 8.34 -2.45
N ILE A 321 7.47 8.04 -2.40
CA ILE A 321 6.78 7.23 -3.41
C ILE A 321 6.79 7.94 -4.76
N GLU A 322 6.52 9.25 -4.79
CA GLU A 322 6.52 10.05 -6.02
C GLU A 322 7.93 10.08 -6.66
N ALA A 323 8.97 10.32 -5.86
CA ALA A 323 10.35 10.30 -6.32
C ALA A 323 10.79 8.92 -6.83
N LEU A 324 10.26 7.83 -6.26
CA LEU A 324 10.53 6.48 -6.72
C LEU A 324 9.76 6.14 -8.00
N SER A 325 8.50 6.58 -8.09
CA SER A 325 7.66 6.45 -9.28
C SER A 325 8.26 7.18 -10.48
N GLY A 326 8.79 8.40 -10.28
CA GLY A 326 9.50 9.14 -11.31
C GLY A 326 10.71 8.37 -11.85
N ARG A 327 11.54 7.82 -10.96
CA ARG A 327 12.69 6.98 -11.36
C ARG A 327 12.28 5.74 -12.14
N VAL A 328 11.19 5.09 -11.74
CA VAL A 328 10.63 3.95 -12.49
C VAL A 328 10.20 4.38 -13.90
N GLY A 329 9.56 5.55 -14.02
CA GLY A 329 9.20 6.13 -15.32
C GLY A 329 10.41 6.33 -16.24
N ASP A 330 11.49 6.94 -15.72
CA ASP A 330 12.72 7.18 -16.48
C ASP A 330 13.39 5.87 -16.93
N GLN A 331 13.41 4.86 -16.05
CA GLN A 331 13.95 3.53 -16.36
C GLN A 331 13.14 2.82 -17.44
N VAL A 332 11.81 2.87 -17.35
CA VAL A 332 10.92 2.29 -18.37
C VAL A 332 11.13 2.96 -19.73
N LEU A 333 11.23 4.29 -19.76
CA LEU A 333 11.51 5.03 -20.99
C LEU A 333 12.85 4.63 -21.60
N THR A 334 13.87 4.43 -20.76
CA THR A 334 15.20 3.95 -21.20
C THR A 334 15.12 2.57 -21.84
N VAL A 335 14.38 1.63 -21.24
CA VAL A 335 14.16 0.29 -21.81
C VAL A 335 13.44 0.38 -23.16
N PHE A 336 12.43 1.24 -23.29
CA PHE A 336 11.75 1.45 -24.57
C PHE A 336 12.68 1.99 -25.66
N GLY A 337 13.58 2.91 -25.31
CA GLY A 337 14.63 3.38 -26.23
C GLY A 337 15.58 2.26 -26.63
N GLN A 338 15.98 1.41 -25.68
CA GLN A 338 16.85 0.27 -25.96
C GLN A 338 16.22 -0.73 -26.93
N ILE A 339 14.91 -1.02 -26.82
CA ILE A 339 14.20 -1.98 -27.69
C ILE A 339 14.27 -1.61 -29.18
N GLN A 340 14.49 -0.34 -29.53
CA GLN A 340 14.64 0.09 -30.93
C GLN A 340 15.81 -0.58 -31.67
N PHE A 341 16.81 -1.12 -30.94
CA PHE A 341 17.88 -1.91 -31.54
C PHE A 341 17.37 -3.10 -32.37
N GLN A 342 16.17 -3.60 -32.08
CA GLN A 342 15.55 -4.68 -32.83
C GLN A 342 15.39 -4.33 -34.32
N ASP A 343 15.03 -3.08 -34.62
CA ASP A 343 14.89 -2.65 -36.02
C ASP A 343 16.25 -2.60 -36.72
N VAL A 344 17.24 -2.05 -36.05
CA VAL A 344 18.63 -1.97 -36.53
C VAL A 344 19.20 -3.37 -36.79
N VAL A 345 19.00 -4.31 -35.87
CA VAL A 345 19.43 -5.71 -36.03
C VAL A 345 18.70 -6.39 -37.18
N ARG A 346 17.39 -6.18 -37.33
CA ARG A 346 16.61 -6.70 -38.46
C ARG A 346 17.18 -6.23 -39.79
N GLN A 347 17.41 -4.92 -39.95
CA GLN A 347 17.97 -4.34 -41.17
C GLN A 347 19.36 -4.91 -41.51
N GLN A 348 20.21 -5.10 -40.49
CA GLN A 348 21.53 -5.69 -40.69
C GLN A 348 21.45 -7.16 -41.12
N ILE A 349 20.56 -7.96 -40.51
CA ILE A 349 20.33 -9.36 -40.90
C ILE A 349 19.79 -9.45 -42.33
N GLU A 350 18.85 -8.59 -42.72
CA GLU A 350 18.33 -8.55 -44.09
C GLU A 350 19.44 -8.24 -45.09
N ALA A 351 20.30 -7.26 -44.81
CA ALA A 351 21.46 -6.93 -45.66
C ALA A 351 22.48 -8.08 -45.76
N VAL A 352 22.73 -8.81 -44.67
CA VAL A 352 23.58 -10.01 -44.69
C VAL A 352 22.92 -11.12 -45.52
N GLY A 353 21.62 -11.39 -45.31
CA GLY A 353 20.88 -12.40 -46.08
C GLY A 353 20.82 -12.08 -47.58
N GLU A 354 20.80 -10.80 -47.91
CA GLU A 354 20.92 -10.28 -49.27
C GLU A 354 22.31 -10.52 -49.89
N SER A 355 23.36 -10.33 -49.10
CA SER A 355 24.74 -10.62 -49.49
C SER A 355 24.93 -12.12 -49.73
N VAL A 356 24.40 -12.98 -48.85
CA VAL A 356 24.42 -14.44 -49.03
C VAL A 356 23.67 -14.87 -50.29
N ARG A 357 22.52 -14.25 -50.61
CA ARG A 357 21.79 -14.53 -51.86
C ARG A 357 22.60 -14.16 -53.11
N MET A 358 23.36 -13.06 -53.06
CA MET A 358 24.26 -12.67 -54.14
C MET A 358 25.38 -13.70 -54.35
N LEU A 359 25.99 -14.15 -53.25
CA LEU A 359 26.98 -15.23 -53.29
C LEU A 359 26.40 -16.53 -53.87
N HIS A 360 25.17 -16.90 -53.50
CA HIS A 360 24.52 -18.09 -54.05
C HIS A 360 24.34 -18.02 -55.57
N GLY A 361 23.97 -16.84 -56.10
CA GLY A 361 23.90 -16.61 -57.55
C GLY A 361 25.26 -16.81 -58.23
N LEU A 362 26.32 -16.20 -57.69
CA LEU A 362 27.68 -16.33 -58.22
C LEU A 362 28.18 -17.78 -58.22
N LEU A 363 27.92 -18.53 -57.14
CA LEU A 363 28.29 -19.95 -57.06
C LEU A 363 27.47 -20.82 -58.04
N ALA A 364 26.20 -20.49 -58.28
CA ALA A 364 25.38 -21.17 -59.27
C ALA A 364 25.89 -20.91 -60.71
N ASP A 365 26.28 -19.67 -61.00
CA ASP A 365 26.86 -19.28 -62.28
C ASP A 365 28.22 -19.98 -62.48
N LEU A 366 29.09 -19.98 -61.47
CA LEU A 366 30.39 -20.68 -61.50
C LEU A 366 30.23 -22.19 -61.76
N ARG A 367 29.23 -22.81 -61.11
CA ARG A 367 28.90 -24.22 -61.36
C ARG A 367 28.47 -24.44 -62.81
N SER A 368 27.65 -23.55 -63.37
CA SER A 368 27.22 -23.65 -64.77
C SER A 368 28.38 -23.51 -65.77
N THR A 369 29.38 -22.67 -65.46
CA THR A 369 30.61 -22.53 -66.23
C THR A 369 31.45 -23.82 -66.18
N LEU A 370 31.61 -24.40 -64.99
CA LEU A 370 32.37 -25.64 -64.79
C LEU A 370 31.71 -26.85 -65.46
N ASP A 371 30.38 -26.90 -65.48
CA ASP A 371 29.59 -27.93 -66.18
C ASP A 371 29.52 -27.69 -67.71
N GLY A 372 30.23 -26.67 -68.23
CA GLY A 372 30.27 -26.34 -69.67
C GLY A 372 28.93 -25.85 -70.25
N SER A 373 27.95 -25.58 -69.38
CA SER A 373 26.57 -25.26 -69.75
C SER A 373 26.26 -23.75 -69.70
N GLY A 374 27.20 -22.94 -69.21
CA GLY A 374 27.05 -21.51 -69.01
C GLY A 374 28.27 -20.68 -69.43
N PRO A 375 28.14 -19.33 -69.49
CA PRO A 375 29.23 -18.42 -69.85
C PRO A 375 30.36 -18.41 -68.82
N SER A 376 31.55 -17.96 -69.19
CA SER A 376 32.69 -17.76 -68.28
C SER A 376 32.38 -16.66 -67.25
N VAL A 377 32.42 -16.99 -65.96
CA VAL A 377 32.21 -16.04 -64.86
C VAL A 377 33.53 -15.41 -64.44
N GLN A 378 33.71 -14.12 -64.72
CA GLN A 378 34.75 -13.29 -64.11
C GLN A 378 34.15 -12.50 -62.96
N ILE A 379 34.65 -12.73 -61.74
CA ILE A 379 34.28 -11.91 -60.57
C ILE A 379 35.19 -10.69 -60.54
N ASP A 380 34.59 -9.52 -60.33
CA ASP A 380 35.29 -8.31 -59.97
C ASP A 380 35.04 -8.06 -58.46
N PRO A 381 36.03 -8.32 -57.59
CA PRO A 381 35.90 -8.19 -56.14
C PRO A 381 35.40 -6.80 -55.72
N ASP A 382 35.84 -5.76 -56.41
CA ASP A 382 35.49 -4.38 -56.08
C ASP A 382 34.03 -4.08 -56.43
N ARG A 383 33.54 -4.59 -57.57
CA ARG A 383 32.11 -4.47 -57.93
C ARG A 383 31.22 -5.27 -56.99
N LEU A 384 31.66 -6.46 -56.57
CA LEU A 384 30.91 -7.29 -55.62
C LEU A 384 30.79 -6.58 -54.26
N LEU A 385 31.90 -6.07 -53.72
CA LEU A 385 31.89 -5.30 -52.48
C LEU A 385 31.11 -3.99 -52.62
N GLN A 386 31.18 -3.30 -53.76
CA GLN A 386 30.36 -2.11 -54.02
C GLN A 386 28.86 -2.43 -54.02
N ALA A 387 28.45 -3.56 -54.60
CA ALA A 387 27.05 -3.99 -54.62
C ALA A 387 26.53 -4.32 -53.20
N VAL A 388 27.39 -4.84 -52.33
CA VAL A 388 27.10 -5.05 -50.90
C VAL A 388 27.04 -3.70 -50.16
N ARG A 389 28.02 -2.82 -50.37
CA ARG A 389 28.10 -1.47 -49.75
C ARG A 389 26.92 -0.57 -50.09
N ALA A 390 26.40 -0.65 -51.31
CA ALA A 390 25.23 0.11 -51.75
C ALA A 390 23.97 -0.19 -50.93
N ARG A 391 23.96 -1.30 -50.18
CA ARG A 391 22.83 -1.79 -49.39
C ARG A 391 23.01 -1.52 -47.90
N TYR A 392 24.11 -0.86 -47.50
CA TYR A 392 24.32 -0.48 -46.10
C TYR A 392 23.40 0.66 -45.69
N VAL A 393 22.46 0.32 -44.82
CA VAL A 393 21.48 1.26 -44.28
C VAL A 393 22.02 1.95 -43.01
N THR A 394 22.93 1.29 -42.29
CA THR A 394 23.42 1.77 -40.97
C THR A 394 24.88 2.26 -41.02
N GLN A 395 25.25 3.19 -40.13
CA GLN A 395 26.66 3.61 -39.98
C GLN A 395 27.56 2.48 -39.49
N VAL A 396 27.05 1.62 -38.61
CA VAL A 396 27.77 0.47 -38.05
C VAL A 396 28.24 -0.47 -39.17
N GLN A 397 27.39 -0.75 -40.16
CA GLN A 397 27.77 -1.58 -41.33
C GLN A 397 28.90 -0.95 -42.15
N ARG A 398 28.82 0.36 -42.40
CA ARG A 398 29.83 1.11 -43.18
C ARG A 398 31.18 1.16 -42.47
N GLN A 399 31.17 1.40 -41.16
CA GLN A 399 32.38 1.42 -40.34
C GLN A 399 33.02 0.03 -40.25
N THR A 400 32.20 -1.01 -40.06
CA THR A 400 32.68 -2.39 -39.99
C THR A 400 33.34 -2.82 -41.31
N ASP A 401 32.72 -2.52 -42.45
CA ASP A 401 33.28 -2.78 -43.77
C ASP A 401 34.62 -2.06 -43.99
N ALA A 402 34.66 -0.74 -43.71
CA ALA A 402 35.87 0.06 -43.88
C ALA A 402 37.04 -0.45 -43.03
N SER A 403 36.78 -0.84 -41.77
CA SER A 403 37.79 -1.41 -40.88
C SER A 403 38.30 -2.78 -41.33
N THR A 404 37.45 -3.59 -41.98
CA THR A 404 37.78 -4.96 -42.40
C THR A 404 38.62 -4.96 -43.68
N VAL A 405 38.32 -4.03 -44.60
CA VAL A 405 39.04 -3.90 -45.89
C VAL A 405 40.26 -2.95 -45.78
N GLY A 406 40.53 -2.41 -44.58
CA GLY A 406 41.68 -1.51 -44.34
C GLY A 406 41.54 -0.13 -45.02
N ALA A 407 40.32 0.29 -45.35
CA ALA A 407 40.04 1.57 -45.98
C ALA A 407 39.84 2.67 -44.91
N ALA A 408 40.31 3.88 -45.19
CA ALA A 408 40.08 5.02 -44.31
C ALA A 408 38.58 5.36 -44.26
N PHE A 409 37.97 5.24 -43.08
CA PHE A 409 36.59 5.67 -42.86
C PHE A 409 36.56 7.16 -42.51
N THR A 410 36.06 7.99 -43.43
CA THR A 410 35.65 9.38 -43.14
C THR A 410 34.17 9.41 -42.82
N ALA A 411 33.83 9.70 -41.57
CA ALA A 411 32.43 9.93 -41.17
C ALA A 411 31.86 11.12 -41.97
N PRO A 412 30.62 11.03 -42.50
CA PRO A 412 30.01 12.14 -43.21
C PRO A 412 29.77 13.34 -42.28
N GLU A 413 29.97 14.55 -42.80
CA GLU A 413 29.95 15.85 -42.08
C GLU A 413 28.57 16.24 -41.51
N ALA A 414 27.53 15.46 -41.83
CA ALA A 414 26.19 15.58 -41.25
C ALA A 414 25.59 14.17 -41.03
N PRO A 415 24.78 13.96 -39.97
CA PRO A 415 24.04 12.73 -39.81
C PRO A 415 23.02 12.66 -40.95
N MET A 416 23.29 11.82 -41.96
CA MET A 416 22.23 11.36 -42.85
C MET A 416 21.19 10.70 -41.95
N ILE A 417 20.02 11.33 -41.87
CA ILE A 417 18.87 10.96 -41.05
C ILE A 417 18.83 9.44 -40.89
N GLU A 418 19.26 8.95 -39.72
CA GLU A 418 18.83 7.65 -39.24
C GLU A 418 17.34 7.87 -38.94
N LEU A 419 16.46 7.35 -39.79
CA LEU A 419 15.04 7.36 -39.51
C LEU A 419 14.85 6.42 -38.31
N PHE A 420 14.87 7.05 -37.12
CA PHE A 420 14.68 6.43 -35.81
C PHE A 420 13.23 5.95 -35.62
#